data_AF-A0A3D5CGC8-F1
#
_entry.id   AF-A0A3D5CGC8-F1
#
_cell.length_a   1.000
_cell.length_b   1.000
_cell.length_c   1.000
_cell.angle_alpha   90.00
_cell.angle_beta   90.00
_cell.angle_gamma   90.00
#
_symmetry.space_group_name_H-M   'P 1'
#
loop_
_entity.id
_entity.type
_entity.pdbx_description
1 polymer ?
#
loop_
_entity_poly.entity_id
_entity_poly.type
_entity_poly.pdbx_seq_one_letter_code
_entity_poly.pdbx_strand_id
1 'polypeptide(L)'
;ADVSIAFVPPAFTKDAMIEAIDAEIPLLVVITEGVPVGDTAEAWAYTQSKGNKTRIIGPNCPGIITPGESLVGITPANITGKGPIGLVSKSGTLTYQMMFELRDLGFSTAIGIGGDPIIGTTHI
;
A
#
# COMPACT_ATOMS: atom_id res chain seq x y z
N ALA A 1 -10.61 -6.44 -13.07
CA ALA A 1 -9.31 -5.83 -12.71
C ALA A 1 -8.66 -6.73 -11.68
N ASP A 2 -7.33 -6.74 -11.60
CA ASP A 2 -6.53 -7.55 -10.67
C ASP A 2 -5.88 -6.71 -9.55
N VAL A 3 -6.00 -5.38 -9.63
CA VAL A 3 -5.55 -4.43 -8.60
C VAL A 3 -6.67 -3.44 -8.30
N SER A 4 -6.85 -3.11 -7.02
CA SER A 4 -7.73 -2.06 -6.53
C SER A 4 -6.98 -1.07 -5.63
N ILE A 5 -7.43 0.18 -5.63
CA ILE A 5 -6.92 1.24 -4.76
C ILE A 5 -8.08 1.91 -4.03
N ALA A 6 -7.98 1.99 -2.71
CA ALA A 6 -8.99 2.59 -1.85
C ALA A 6 -8.57 4.00 -1.40
N PHE A 7 -9.35 4.99 -1.85
CA PHE A 7 -9.32 6.39 -1.42
C PHE A 7 -10.60 6.78 -0.64
N VAL A 8 -11.34 5.79 -0.15
CA VAL A 8 -12.60 6.03 0.55
C VAL A 8 -12.35 6.68 1.91
N PRO A 9 -13.29 7.49 2.45
CA PRO A 9 -13.19 8.00 3.81
C PRO A 9 -12.99 6.89 4.86
N PRO A 10 -12.40 7.19 6.04
CA PRO A 10 -12.10 6.19 7.07
C PRO A 10 -13.31 5.35 7.48
N ALA A 11 -14.47 5.99 7.61
CA ALA A 11 -15.73 5.36 7.99
C ALA A 11 -16.22 4.26 7.02
N PHE A 12 -15.72 4.25 5.77
CA PHE A 12 -16.11 3.28 4.74
C PHE A 12 -14.96 2.36 4.34
N THR A 13 -13.80 2.48 5.00
CA THR A 13 -12.59 1.75 4.58
C THR A 13 -12.73 0.25 4.81
N LYS A 14 -13.32 -0.17 5.93
CA LYS A 14 -13.59 -1.59 6.19
C LYS A 14 -14.45 -2.20 5.08
N ASP A 15 -15.58 -1.58 4.77
CA ASP A 15 -16.52 -2.13 3.79
C ASP A 15 -15.88 -2.26 2.41
N ALA A 16 -15.07 -1.26 2.00
CA ALA A 16 -14.31 -1.33 0.76
C ALA A 16 -13.25 -2.45 0.76
N MET A 17 -12.60 -2.69 1.90
CA MET A 17 -11.66 -3.82 2.03
C MET A 17 -12.39 -5.16 1.91
N ILE A 18 -13.52 -5.32 2.62
CA ILE A 18 -14.34 -6.55 2.58
C ILE A 18 -14.83 -6.82 1.15
N GLU A 19 -15.31 -5.79 0.44
CA GLU A 19 -15.74 -5.92 -0.96
C GLU A 19 -14.60 -6.41 -1.86
N ALA A 20 -13.41 -5.83 -1.74
CA ALA A 20 -12.25 -6.25 -2.53
C ALA A 20 -11.79 -7.68 -2.20
N ILE A 21 -11.89 -8.09 -0.93
CA ILE A 21 -11.57 -9.45 -0.47
C ILE A 21 -12.57 -10.46 -1.04
N ASP A 22 -13.86 -10.16 -0.98
CA ASP A 22 -14.92 -11.05 -1.49
C ASP A 22 -14.91 -11.15 -3.02
N ALA A 23 -14.51 -10.08 -3.71
CA ALA A 23 -14.26 -10.10 -5.14
C ALA A 23 -12.94 -10.81 -5.53
N GLU A 24 -12.17 -11.29 -4.55
CA GLU A 24 -10.87 -11.95 -4.71
C GLU A 24 -9.88 -11.10 -5.54
N ILE A 25 -9.91 -9.77 -5.38
CA ILE A 25 -8.95 -8.88 -6.04
C ILE A 25 -7.55 -9.21 -5.53
N PRO A 26 -6.60 -9.63 -6.38
CA PRO A 26 -5.28 -10.08 -5.94
C PRO A 26 -4.48 -9.06 -5.11
N LEU A 27 -4.60 -7.77 -5.43
CA LEU A 27 -3.93 -6.69 -4.70
C LEU A 27 -4.87 -5.52 -4.39
N LEU A 28 -4.99 -5.18 -3.11
CA LEU A 28 -5.66 -3.98 -2.63
C LEU A 28 -4.66 -3.03 -1.98
N VAL A 29 -4.62 -1.78 -2.43
CA VAL A 29 -3.82 -0.70 -1.81
C VAL A 29 -4.74 0.26 -1.08
N VAL A 30 -4.60 0.37 0.24
CA VAL A 30 -5.44 1.21 1.09
C VAL A 30 -4.66 2.46 1.50
N ILE A 31 -5.00 3.59 0.87
CA ILE A 31 -4.29 4.87 1.11
C ILE A 31 -4.80 5.56 2.37
N THR A 32 -6.09 5.38 2.68
CA THR A 32 -6.80 6.07 3.75
C THR A 32 -6.09 6.03 5.09
N GLU A 33 -5.92 7.20 5.70
CA GLU A 33 -5.37 7.40 7.04
C GLU A 33 -6.50 7.56 8.07
N GLY A 34 -6.24 7.17 9.33
CA GLY A 34 -7.20 7.36 10.43
C GLY A 34 -8.32 6.33 10.46
N VAL A 35 -8.12 5.16 9.83
CA VAL A 35 -9.04 4.02 9.92
C VAL A 35 -9.04 3.52 11.37
N PRO A 36 -10.22 3.27 11.99
CA PRO A 36 -10.27 2.68 13.31
C PRO A 36 -9.49 1.35 13.35
N VAL A 37 -8.61 1.17 14.34
CA VAL A 37 -7.76 -0.04 14.41
C VAL A 37 -8.58 -1.33 14.46
N GLY A 38 -9.76 -1.31 15.10
CA GLY A 38 -10.69 -2.44 15.13
C GLY A 38 -11.20 -2.82 13.73
N ASP A 39 -11.49 -1.83 12.89
CA ASP A 39 -11.94 -2.06 11.52
C ASP A 39 -10.85 -2.72 10.67
N THR A 40 -9.62 -2.23 10.79
CA THR A 40 -8.46 -2.82 10.11
C THR A 40 -8.18 -4.24 10.63
N ALA A 41 -8.32 -4.48 11.92
CA ALA A 41 -8.15 -5.80 12.53
C ALA A 41 -9.17 -6.81 12.00
N GLU A 42 -10.45 -6.41 11.91
CA GLU A 42 -11.53 -7.22 11.37
C GLU A 42 -11.29 -7.57 9.90
N ALA A 43 -10.94 -6.58 9.06
CA ALA A 43 -10.67 -6.81 7.65
C ALA A 43 -9.43 -7.69 7.41
N TRP A 44 -8.37 -7.52 8.23
CA TRP A 44 -7.19 -8.37 8.17
C TRP A 44 -7.50 -9.83 8.55
N ALA A 45 -8.26 -10.04 9.64
CA ALA A 45 -8.72 -11.37 10.03
C ALA A 45 -9.63 -12.00 8.97
N TYR A 46 -10.50 -11.20 8.35
CA TYR A 46 -11.37 -11.65 7.27
C TYR A 46 -10.57 -12.12 6.05
N THR A 47 -9.56 -11.35 5.65
CA THR A 47 -8.64 -11.71 4.54
C THR A 47 -8.00 -13.08 4.77
N GLN A 48 -7.52 -13.34 5.99
CA GLN A 48 -6.96 -14.64 6.35
C GLN A 48 -8.00 -15.77 6.32
N SER A 49 -9.21 -15.51 6.82
CA SER A 49 -10.30 -16.50 6.79
C SER A 49 -10.69 -16.91 5.36
N LYS A 50 -10.46 -16.03 4.37
CA LYS A 50 -10.68 -16.27 2.94
C LYS A 50 -9.46 -16.87 2.23
N GLY A 51 -8.42 -17.24 2.97
CA GLY A 51 -7.22 -17.88 2.44
C GLY A 51 -6.20 -16.91 1.83
N ASN A 52 -6.22 -15.63 2.21
CA ASN A 52 -5.26 -14.62 1.76
C ASN A 52 -5.17 -14.45 0.23
N LYS A 53 -6.29 -14.63 -0.47
CA LYS A 53 -6.37 -14.41 -1.92
C LYS A 53 -6.13 -12.96 -2.32
N THR A 54 -6.54 -12.03 -1.47
CA THR A 54 -6.29 -10.59 -1.61
C THR A 54 -5.13 -10.18 -0.73
N ARG A 55 -4.05 -9.69 -1.33
CA ARG A 55 -2.95 -9.05 -0.60
C ARG A 55 -3.30 -7.59 -0.35
N ILE A 56 -3.04 -7.11 0.86
CA ILE A 56 -3.35 -5.73 1.26
C ILE A 56 -2.05 -4.95 1.49
N ILE A 57 -1.92 -3.74 0.94
CA ILE A 57 -0.89 -2.74 1.29
C ILE A 57 -1.59 -1.60 2.04
N GLY A 58 -1.02 -1.12 3.14
CA GLY A 58 -1.65 -0.16 4.03
C GLY A 58 -2.48 -0.83 5.15
N PRO A 59 -3.40 -0.11 5.80
CA PRO A 59 -3.84 1.27 5.53
C PRO A 59 -2.77 2.32 5.87
N ASN A 60 -3.12 3.60 5.69
CA ASN A 60 -2.26 4.75 5.98
C ASN A 60 -0.90 4.64 5.26
N CYS A 61 -0.95 4.51 3.94
CA CYS A 61 0.23 4.29 3.12
C CYS A 61 0.26 5.19 1.88
N PRO A 62 1.46 5.52 1.36
CA PRO A 62 1.58 6.21 0.08
C PRO A 62 1.33 5.29 -1.13
N GLY A 63 1.23 3.97 -0.91
CA GLY A 63 1.03 2.95 -1.94
C GLY A 63 2.33 2.36 -2.48
N ILE A 64 2.31 1.94 -3.75
CA ILE A 64 3.40 1.24 -4.44
C ILE A 64 3.71 1.90 -5.77
N ILE A 65 5.01 2.04 -6.08
CA ILE A 65 5.49 2.61 -7.35
C ILE A 65 6.63 1.77 -7.91
N THR A 66 6.56 1.52 -9.22
CA THR A 66 7.68 1.05 -10.05
C THR A 66 8.02 2.19 -11.02
N PRO A 67 9.12 2.93 -10.77
CA PRO A 67 9.43 4.14 -11.54
C PRO A 67 9.51 3.90 -13.05
N GLY A 68 8.82 4.74 -13.82
CA GLY A 68 8.73 4.62 -15.27
C GLY A 68 7.76 3.55 -15.78
N GLU A 69 7.09 2.81 -14.90
CA GLU A 69 6.16 1.73 -15.28
C GLU A 69 4.76 1.95 -14.73
N SER A 70 4.59 2.03 -13.40
CA SER A 70 3.26 2.15 -12.78
C SER A 70 3.31 2.73 -11.37
N LEU A 71 2.22 3.39 -10.98
CA LEU A 71 1.97 3.92 -9.64
C LEU A 71 0.56 3.52 -9.21
N VAL A 72 0.46 2.89 -8.06
CA VAL A 72 -0.81 2.65 -7.35
C VAL A 72 -0.68 3.32 -5.99
N GLY A 73 -1.04 4.61 -5.94
CA GLY A 73 -0.92 5.41 -4.73
C GLY A 73 -0.72 6.89 -5.01
N ILE A 74 -0.07 7.55 -4.07
CA ILE A 74 0.18 9.01 -4.05
C ILE A 74 1.67 9.36 -4.01
N THR A 75 2.55 8.37 -4.17
CA THR A 75 4.00 8.61 -4.27
C THR A 75 4.32 9.49 -5.49
N PRO A 76 5.07 10.59 -5.34
CA PRO A 76 5.48 11.42 -6.48
C PRO A 76 6.27 10.62 -7.52
N ALA A 77 5.77 10.56 -8.75
CA ALA A 77 6.33 9.68 -9.79
C ALA A 77 7.59 10.24 -10.49
N ASN A 78 7.91 11.51 -10.29
CA ASN A 78 8.96 12.25 -11.02
C ASN A 78 10.22 12.56 -10.19
N ILE A 79 10.33 12.02 -8.98
CA ILE A 79 11.46 12.29 -8.08
C ILE A 79 12.64 11.33 -8.26
N THR A 80 12.43 10.20 -8.94
CA THR A 80 13.45 9.16 -9.16
C THR A 80 13.18 8.37 -10.44
N GLY A 81 14.19 7.66 -10.94
CA GLY A 81 14.10 6.79 -12.13
C GLY A 81 14.18 5.30 -11.80
N LYS A 82 14.13 4.47 -12.86
CA LYS A 82 14.32 3.02 -12.75
C LYS A 82 15.76 2.70 -12.34
N GLY A 83 15.94 1.75 -11.43
CA GLY A 83 17.25 1.31 -10.94
C GLY A 83 17.19 0.00 -10.16
N PRO A 84 18.28 -0.40 -9.49
CA PRO A 84 18.38 -1.70 -8.85
C PRO A 84 17.83 -1.75 -7.42
N ILE A 85 17.56 -0.60 -6.78
CA ILE A 85 17.24 -0.55 -5.34
C ILE A 85 15.76 -0.88 -5.09
N GLY A 86 15.48 -1.84 -4.20
CA GLY A 86 14.14 -2.05 -3.65
C GLY A 86 13.96 -1.26 -2.36
N LEU A 87 12.80 -0.62 -2.17
CA LEU A 87 12.50 0.16 -0.97
C LEU A 87 11.20 -0.29 -0.32
N VAL A 88 11.24 -0.57 0.98
CA VAL A 88 10.06 -0.83 1.82
C VAL A 88 10.10 0.11 3.01
N SER A 89 9.02 0.84 3.27
CA SER A 89 8.96 1.83 4.33
C SER A 89 7.57 1.94 4.96
N LYS A 90 7.51 2.24 6.26
CA LYS A 90 6.26 2.60 6.94
C LYS A 90 5.88 4.07 6.77
N SER A 91 6.85 4.95 6.48
CA SER A 91 6.65 6.40 6.39
C SER A 91 6.60 6.87 4.94
N GLY A 92 5.55 7.61 4.57
CA GLY A 92 5.41 8.19 3.23
C GLY A 92 6.48 9.22 2.91
N THR A 93 6.62 10.26 3.74
CA THR A 93 7.59 11.33 3.49
C THR A 93 9.03 10.83 3.46
N LEU A 94 9.39 9.89 4.33
CA LEU A 94 10.72 9.27 4.31
C LEU A 94 10.92 8.42 3.05
N THR A 95 9.88 7.75 2.56
CA THR A 95 9.95 7.04 1.27
C THR A 95 10.37 7.98 0.15
N TYR A 96 9.73 9.16 0.08
CA TYR A 96 10.02 10.13 -0.98
C TYR A 96 11.41 10.73 -0.83
N GLN A 97 11.83 11.02 0.41
CA GLN A 97 13.16 11.52 0.69
C GLN A 97 14.23 10.52 0.24
N MET A 98 14.11 9.24 0.61
CA MET A 98 15.05 8.21 0.17
C MET A 98 15.06 8.03 -1.35
N MET A 99 13.88 8.10 -1.98
CA MET A 99 13.76 8.04 -3.44
C MET A 99 14.48 9.19 -4.15
N PHE A 100 14.39 10.40 -3.58
CA PHE A 100 15.03 11.59 -4.11
C PHE A 100 16.55 11.60 -3.87
N GLU A 101 17.00 11.28 -2.67
CA GLU A 101 18.43 11.29 -2.30
C GLU A 101 19.22 10.21 -3.07
N LEU A 102 18.60 9.07 -3.39
CA LEU A 102 19.24 7.98 -4.13
C LEU A 102 18.84 7.94 -5.62
N ARG A 103 18.33 9.05 -6.16
CA ARG A 103 17.79 9.10 -7.53
C ARG A 103 18.80 8.77 -8.63
N ASP A 104 20.09 9.01 -8.39
CA ASP A 104 21.15 8.71 -9.35
C ASP A 104 21.39 7.20 -9.50
N LEU A 105 20.99 6.41 -8.49
CA LEU A 105 20.98 4.94 -8.54
C LEU A 105 19.65 4.41 -9.08
N GLY A 106 18.55 5.05 -8.70
CA GLY A 106 17.19 4.68 -9.09
C GLY A 106 16.64 3.48 -8.31
N PHE A 107 15.34 3.20 -8.49
CA PHE A 107 14.61 2.16 -7.77
C PHE A 107 13.94 1.17 -8.70
N SER A 108 13.90 -0.09 -8.29
CA SER A 108 13.13 -1.15 -8.93
C SER A 108 11.65 -0.97 -8.58
N THR A 109 11.35 -1.04 -7.29
CA THR A 109 10.02 -0.76 -6.74
C THR A 109 10.17 -0.15 -5.34
N ALA A 110 9.34 0.85 -5.03
CA ALA A 110 9.19 1.39 -3.69
C ALA A 110 7.77 1.13 -3.18
N ILE A 111 7.67 0.58 -1.97
CA ILE A 111 6.42 0.24 -1.31
C ILE A 111 6.35 0.95 0.04
N GLY A 112 5.34 1.79 0.21
CA GLY A 112 4.89 2.22 1.51
C GLY A 112 3.92 1.19 2.09
N ILE A 113 4.31 0.47 3.13
CA ILE A 113 3.51 -0.64 3.68
C ILE A 113 2.41 -0.19 4.65
N GLY A 114 2.52 1.03 5.18
CA GLY A 114 1.53 1.62 6.09
C GLY A 114 2.11 2.03 7.44
N GLY A 115 1.63 3.14 7.98
CA GLY A 115 2.01 3.67 9.28
C GLY A 115 1.24 3.08 10.46
N ASP A 116 0.08 2.46 10.18
CA ASP A 116 -0.87 2.03 11.21
C ASP A 116 -0.36 0.85 12.08
N PRO A 117 -0.96 0.63 13.26
CA PRO A 117 -0.60 -0.49 14.14
C PRO A 117 -0.84 -1.87 13.52
N ILE A 118 -1.89 -1.99 12.70
CA ILE A 118 -2.23 -3.20 11.95
C ILE A 118 -2.19 -2.82 10.47
N ILE A 119 -1.41 -3.56 9.69
CA ILE A 119 -1.25 -3.39 8.25
C ILE A 119 -1.37 -4.74 7.55
N GLY A 120 -1.62 -4.72 6.25
CA GLY A 120 -1.71 -5.93 5.43
C GLY A 120 -0.36 -6.61 5.21
N THR A 121 0.51 -5.97 4.43
CA THR A 121 1.82 -6.51 4.03
C THR A 121 2.93 -6.01 4.95
N THR A 122 3.79 -6.91 5.41
CA THR A 122 4.94 -6.61 6.29
C THR A 122 6.29 -6.79 5.57
N HIS A 123 7.38 -6.38 6.22
CA HIS A 123 8.76 -6.50 5.71
C HIS A 123 9.50 -7.75 6.21
N ILE A 124 8.85 -8.54 7.07
CA ILE A 124 9.29 -9.82 7.64
C ILE A 124 8.14 -10.80 7.44
#